data_AF-A0A0N0NJ68-F1
#
_entry.id   AF-A0A0N0NJ68-F1
#
_cell.length_a   1.000
_cell.length_b   1.000
_cell.length_c   1.000
_cell.angle_alpha   90.00
_cell.angle_beta   90.00
_cell.angle_gamma   90.00
#
_symmetry.space_group_name_H-M   'P 1'
#
loop_
_entity.id
_entity.type
_entity.pdbx_description
1 polymer ?
#
loop_
_entity_poly.entity_id
_entity_poly.type
_entity_poly.pdbx_seq_one_letter_code
_entity_poly.pdbx_strand_id
1 'polypeptide(L)'
;MGKSITGGFYPQSFVLGTREVMTNIGAFEMASTYAMAPLAITAAEATIEVIDRERLMDRAAELGTRGETIVANWDHPLVDYVASMGADSNLFLKRPSARRWLHYAYKRVYIPTRARNQRE
;
A
#
# COMPACT_ATOMS: atom_id res chain seq x y z
N MET A 1 -0.16 6.62 -10.95
CA MET A 1 0.23 6.45 -9.53
C MET A 1 -0.77 7.16 -8.62
N GLY A 2 -0.96 6.70 -7.38
CA GLY A 2 -1.94 7.23 -6.42
C GLY A 2 -1.80 6.56 -5.05
N LYS A 3 -2.86 6.54 -4.24
CA LYS A 3 -2.87 5.92 -2.90
C LYS A 3 -1.76 6.47 -1.98
N SER A 4 -0.70 5.70 -1.77
CA SER A 4 0.42 6.03 -0.89
C SER A 4 1.36 7.07 -1.47
N ILE A 5 1.12 7.61 -2.68
CA ILE A 5 2.04 8.56 -3.32
C ILE A 5 2.30 9.83 -2.50
N THR A 6 1.36 10.23 -1.63
CA THR A 6 1.48 11.34 -0.67
C THR A 6 1.59 10.86 0.78
N GLY A 7 1.89 9.58 0.99
CA GLY A 7 1.92 8.97 2.33
C GLY A 7 0.55 8.91 3.00
N GLY A 8 -0.53 9.10 2.22
CA GLY A 8 -1.90 9.20 2.74
C GLY A 8 -2.27 10.59 3.28
N PHE A 9 -1.40 11.59 3.14
CA PHE A 9 -1.63 12.93 3.66
C PHE A 9 -2.61 13.75 2.79
N TYR A 10 -2.51 13.61 1.47
CA TYR A 10 -3.32 14.39 0.52
C TYR A 10 -3.84 13.51 -0.62
N PRO A 11 -5.12 13.59 -1.04
CA PRO A 11 -5.63 12.81 -2.15
C PRO A 11 -5.03 13.31 -3.47
N GLN A 12 -4.07 12.56 -4.01
CA GLN A 12 -3.41 12.89 -5.26
C GLN A 12 -3.20 11.65 -6.12
N SER A 13 -3.24 11.87 -7.43
CA SER A 13 -2.87 10.88 -8.42
C SER A 13 -2.08 11.53 -9.53
N PHE A 14 -1.19 10.76 -10.14
CA PHE A 14 -0.36 11.18 -11.26
C PHE A 14 -0.54 10.21 -12.42
N VAL A 15 -0.74 10.75 -13.61
CA VAL A 15 -0.64 9.99 -14.86
C VAL A 15 0.74 10.28 -15.43
N LEU A 16 1.50 9.21 -15.68
CA LEU A 16 2.83 9.30 -16.29
C LEU A 16 2.78 8.55 -17.62
N GLY A 17 3.43 9.11 -18.64
CA GLY A 17 3.51 8.53 -19.96
C GLY A 17 4.72 9.06 -20.71
N THR A 18 5.05 8.46 -21.84
CA THR A 18 6.08 8.98 -22.74
C THR A 18 5.66 10.32 -23.31
N ARG A 19 6.63 11.12 -23.78
CA ARG A 19 6.33 12.40 -24.43
C ARG A 19 5.32 12.24 -25.55
N GLU A 20 5.54 11.29 -26.47
CA GLU A 20 4.68 11.01 -27.62
C GLU A 20 3.22 10.80 -27.21
N VAL A 21 2.96 10.07 -26.13
CA VAL A 21 1.60 9.82 -25.64
C VAL A 21 1.03 11.06 -24.94
N MET A 22 1.81 11.69 -24.06
CA MET A 22 1.33 12.80 -23.23
C MET A 22 1.11 14.09 -24.03
N THR A 23 1.83 14.28 -25.15
CA THR A 23 1.65 15.44 -26.04
C THR A 23 0.35 15.39 -26.85
N ASN A 24 -0.35 14.26 -26.84
CA ASN A 24 -1.68 14.17 -27.46
C ASN A 24 -2.76 14.89 -26.65
N ILE A 25 -2.47 15.28 -25.41
CA ILE A 25 -3.39 16.06 -24.58
C ILE A 25 -3.16 17.55 -24.84
N GLY A 26 -4.15 18.19 -25.46
CA GLY A 26 -4.15 19.60 -25.80
C GLY A 26 -4.34 20.54 -24.61
N ALA A 27 -4.15 21.83 -24.86
CA ALA A 27 -4.46 22.86 -23.88
C ALA A 27 -5.95 22.80 -23.50
N PHE A 28 -6.23 22.90 -22.20
CA PHE A 28 -7.59 22.86 -21.62
C PHE A 28 -8.34 21.52 -21.73
N GLU A 29 -7.73 20.46 -22.25
CA GLU A 29 -8.36 19.12 -22.28
C GLU A 29 -8.26 18.38 -20.94
N MET A 30 -7.35 18.80 -20.07
CA MET A 30 -7.31 18.39 -18.66
C MET A 30 -7.39 19.60 -17.76
N ALA A 31 -8.36 19.59 -16.84
CA ALA A 31 -8.52 20.61 -15.82
C ALA A 31 -8.77 19.96 -14.47
N SER A 32 -8.20 20.53 -13.42
CA SER A 32 -8.49 20.16 -12.05
C SER A 32 -8.17 21.31 -11.11
N THR A 33 -9.08 21.60 -10.20
CA THR A 33 -8.94 22.66 -9.20
C THR A 33 -7.81 22.37 -8.21
N TYR A 34 -7.57 21.08 -7.89
CA TYR A 34 -6.69 20.67 -6.80
C TYR A 34 -5.57 19.70 -7.21
N ALA A 35 -5.52 19.23 -8.47
CA ALA A 35 -4.53 18.22 -8.87
C ALA A 35 -3.06 18.69 -8.76
N MET A 36 -2.80 20.00 -8.93
CA MET A 36 -1.47 20.61 -8.81
C MET A 36 -1.36 21.54 -7.60
N ALA A 37 -2.10 21.24 -6.53
CA ALA A 37 -1.95 22.00 -5.28
C ALA A 37 -0.50 21.88 -4.77
N PRO A 38 0.20 23.00 -4.45
CA PRO A 38 1.59 22.95 -3.99
C PRO A 38 1.80 22.04 -2.79
N LEU A 39 0.86 22.05 -1.85
CA LEU A 39 0.88 21.18 -0.66
C LEU A 39 0.89 19.69 -1.02
N ALA A 40 0.13 19.30 -2.06
CA ALA A 40 0.06 17.93 -2.52
C ALA A 40 1.39 17.50 -3.15
N ILE A 41 1.98 18.37 -3.98
CA ILE A 41 3.30 18.16 -4.60
C ILE A 41 4.38 17.96 -3.52
N THR A 42 4.46 18.85 -2.52
CA THR A 42 5.43 18.72 -1.42
C THR A 42 5.22 17.44 -0.61
N ALA A 43 3.97 17.05 -0.34
CA ALA A 43 3.67 15.78 0.34
C ALA A 43 4.12 14.56 -0.47
N ALA A 44 3.96 14.61 -1.80
CA ALA A 44 4.42 13.54 -2.68
C ALA A 44 5.95 13.43 -2.73
N GLU A 45 6.65 14.57 -2.85
CA GLU A 45 8.11 14.63 -2.82
C GLU A 45 8.68 14.07 -1.50
N ALA A 46 8.15 14.54 -0.36
CA ALA A 46 8.57 14.06 0.96
C ALA A 46 8.32 12.55 1.13
N THR A 47 7.23 12.04 0.56
CA THR A 47 6.93 10.59 0.61
C THR A 47 7.95 9.78 -0.18
N ILE A 48 8.30 10.23 -1.40
CA ILE A 48 9.30 9.56 -2.24
C ILE A 48 10.67 9.60 -1.56
N GLU A 49 11.04 10.73 -0.96
CA GLU A 49 12.28 10.85 -0.19
C GLU A 49 12.33 9.86 0.98
N VAL A 50 11.24 9.72 1.74
CA VAL A 50 11.15 8.75 2.84
C VAL A 50 11.28 7.32 2.33
N ILE A 51 10.63 6.98 1.22
CA ILE A 51 10.71 5.64 0.61
C ILE A 51 12.17 5.26 0.33
N ASP A 52 12.94 6.19 -0.23
CA ASP A 52 14.35 5.96 -0.57
C ASP A 52 15.25 6.00 0.67
N ARG A 53 15.17 7.08 1.47
CA ARG A 53 15.99 7.30 2.68
C ARG A 53 15.86 6.16 3.69
N GLU A 54 14.66 5.60 3.87
CA GLU A 54 14.41 4.50 4.80
C GLU A 54 14.47 3.11 4.16
N ARG A 55 14.85 3.04 2.88
CA ARG A 55 15.00 1.78 2.12
C ARG A 55 13.75 0.90 2.20
N LEU A 56 12.58 1.51 2.02
CA LEU A 56 11.31 0.82 2.25
C LEU A 56 11.08 -0.33 1.26
N MET A 57 11.69 -0.29 0.08
CA MET A 57 11.61 -1.39 -0.89
C MET A 57 12.34 -2.65 -0.40
N ASP A 58 13.53 -2.49 0.20
CA ASP A 58 14.28 -3.61 0.78
C ASP A 58 13.55 -4.18 1.99
N ARG A 59 13.09 -3.30 2.89
CA ARG A 59 12.28 -3.69 4.04
C ARG A 59 11.02 -4.44 3.62
N ALA A 60 10.37 -4.02 2.53
CA ALA A 60 9.20 -4.69 2.01
C ALA A 60 9.53 -6.12 1.54
N ALA A 61 10.65 -6.30 0.83
CA ALA A 61 11.13 -7.63 0.42
C ALA A 61 11.40 -8.54 1.64
N GLU A 62 12.11 -8.02 2.65
CA GLU A 62 12.39 -8.76 3.89
C GLU A 62 11.10 -9.19 4.61
N LEU A 63 10.12 -8.29 4.69
CA LEU A 63 8.82 -8.57 5.32
C LEU A 63 8.04 -9.65 4.57
N GLY A 64 8.08 -9.64 3.24
CA GLY A 64 7.47 -10.68 2.40
C GLY A 64 8.04 -12.06 2.70
N THR A 65 9.36 -12.21 2.59
CA THR A 65 10.04 -13.50 2.87
C THR A 65 9.81 -13.97 4.31
N ARG A 66 9.81 -13.05 5.27
CA ARG A 66 9.52 -13.37 6.67
C ARG A 66 8.08 -13.84 6.84
N GLY A 67 7.12 -13.17 6.20
CA GLY A 67 5.70 -13.55 6.22
C GLY A 67 5.48 -14.94 5.65
N GLU A 68 6.09 -15.24 4.50
CA GLU A 68 6.04 -16.57 3.88
C GLU A 68 6.59 -17.66 4.79
N THR A 69 7.75 -17.41 5.42
CA THR A 69 8.38 -18.35 6.37
C THR A 69 7.47 -18.61 7.57
N ILE A 70 6.81 -17.58 8.10
CA ILE A 70 5.89 -17.72 9.24
C ILE A 70 4.70 -18.61 8.84
N VAL A 71 4.06 -18.31 7.71
CA VAL A 71 2.88 -19.06 7.25
C VAL A 71 3.23 -20.49 6.86
N ALA A 72 4.41 -20.73 6.26
CA ALA A 72 4.88 -22.08 5.93
C ALA A 72 5.00 -22.99 7.17
N ASN A 73 5.24 -22.41 8.35
CA ASN A 73 5.30 -23.13 9.61
C ASN A 73 3.92 -23.28 10.29
N TRP A 74 2.85 -22.75 9.70
CA TRP A 74 1.50 -22.95 10.23
C TRP A 74 0.97 -24.32 9.85
N ASP A 75 1.02 -25.27 10.79
CA ASP A 75 0.30 -26.53 10.66
C ASP A 75 -1.20 -26.30 10.97
N HIS A 76 -1.95 -25.86 9.97
CA HIS A 76 -3.38 -25.60 10.12
C HIS A 76 -4.19 -26.09 8.91
N PRO A 77 -5.26 -26.88 9.11
CA PRO A 77 -5.97 -27.57 8.03
C PRO A 77 -6.69 -26.63 7.04
N LEU A 78 -6.91 -25.37 7.44
CA LEU A 78 -7.52 -24.36 6.58
C LEU A 78 -6.50 -23.55 5.78
N VAL A 79 -5.21 -23.60 6.10
CA VAL A 79 -4.19 -22.88 5.32
C VAL A 79 -3.93 -23.64 4.04
N ASP A 80 -3.98 -22.94 2.90
CA ASP A 80 -3.64 -23.50 1.61
C ASP A 80 -2.22 -23.11 1.20
N TYR A 81 -2.02 -21.83 0.90
CA TYR A 81 -0.73 -21.24 0.59
C TYR A 81 -0.76 -19.73 0.84
N VAL A 82 0.41 -19.10 0.77
CA VAL A 82 0.55 -17.65 0.77
C VAL A 82 1.25 -17.22 -0.51
N ALA A 83 0.82 -16.09 -1.06
CA ALA A 83 1.51 -15.44 -2.16
C ALA A 83 1.92 -14.03 -1.71
N SER A 84 3.20 -13.74 -1.76
CA SER A 84 3.75 -12.44 -1.37
C SER A 84 4.58 -11.81 -2.49
N MET A 85 4.48 -10.49 -2.60
CA MET A 85 5.31 -9.65 -3.48
C MET A 85 5.75 -8.44 -2.65
N GLY A 86 6.95 -8.53 -2.07
CA GLY A 86 7.37 -7.58 -1.04
C GLY A 86 6.42 -7.59 0.16
N ALA A 87 6.00 -6.41 0.61
CA ALA A 87 5.09 -6.25 1.75
C ALA A 87 3.60 -6.48 1.40
N ASP A 88 3.27 -6.75 0.14
CA ASP A 88 1.93 -7.17 -0.26
C ASP A 88 1.83 -8.69 -0.15
N SER A 89 0.88 -9.19 0.63
CA SER A 89 0.79 -10.62 0.96
C SER A 89 -0.66 -11.06 1.07
N ASN A 90 -0.96 -12.21 0.45
CA ASN A 90 -2.29 -12.78 0.40
C ASN A 90 -2.26 -14.23 0.91
N LEU A 91 -3.02 -14.50 1.97
CA LEU A 91 -3.19 -15.84 2.53
C LEU A 91 -4.42 -16.52 1.90
N PHE A 92 -4.21 -17.67 1.27
CA PHE A 92 -5.26 -18.47 0.69
C PHE A 92 -5.66 -19.60 1.65
N LEU A 93 -6.97 -19.84 1.73
CA LEU A 93 -7.56 -20.77 2.68
C LEU A 93 -8.41 -21.82 1.96
N LYS A 94 -8.36 -23.05 2.44
CA LYS A 94 -9.19 -24.16 1.94
C LYS A 94 -10.63 -23.98 2.44
N ARG A 95 -11.58 -23.79 1.51
CA ARG A 95 -13.03 -23.69 1.76
C ARG A 95 -13.41 -22.64 2.83
N PRO A 96 -13.15 -21.34 2.60
CA PRO A 96 -13.52 -20.33 3.58
C PRO A 96 -15.04 -20.15 3.60
N SER A 97 -15.69 -20.38 4.74
CA SER A 97 -16.98 -19.75 4.98
C SER A 97 -16.73 -18.25 5.17
N ALA A 98 -16.91 -17.46 4.11
CA ALA A 98 -16.55 -16.03 4.08
C ALA A 98 -17.07 -15.25 5.30
N ARG A 99 -18.28 -15.57 5.76
CA ARG A 99 -18.93 -14.93 6.91
C ARG A 99 -18.25 -15.24 8.26
N ARG A 100 -17.73 -16.45 8.46
CA ARG A 100 -17.09 -16.86 9.72
C ARG A 100 -15.67 -16.31 9.82
N TRP A 101 -14.95 -16.26 8.71
CA TRP A 101 -13.60 -15.71 8.64
C TRP A 101 -13.56 -14.20 8.85
N LEU A 102 -14.43 -13.43 8.18
CA LEU A 102 -14.52 -11.98 8.40
C LEU A 102 -14.82 -11.65 9.86
N HIS A 103 -15.72 -12.40 10.49
CA HIS A 103 -16.06 -12.21 11.91
C HIS A 103 -14.87 -12.52 12.85
N TYR A 104 -14.12 -13.60 12.59
CA TYR A 104 -12.95 -13.97 13.38
C TYR A 104 -11.78 -12.99 13.20
N ALA A 105 -11.49 -12.61 11.96
CA ALA A 105 -10.47 -11.60 11.65
C ALA A 105 -10.80 -10.27 12.34
N TYR A 106 -12.05 -9.79 12.24
CA TYR A 106 -12.47 -8.55 12.86
C TYR A 106 -12.34 -8.54 14.40
N LYS A 107 -12.55 -9.69 15.05
CA LYS A 107 -12.47 -9.79 16.53
C LYS A 107 -11.06 -9.99 17.09
N ARG A 108 -10.12 -10.50 16.29
CA ARG A 108 -8.77 -10.86 16.76
C ARG A 108 -7.64 -10.06 16.10
N VAL A 109 -7.88 -9.44 14.94
CA VAL A 109 -6.89 -8.62 14.25
C VAL A 109 -6.98 -7.20 14.79
N TYR A 110 -5.95 -6.82 15.55
CA TYR A 110 -5.69 -5.44 15.94
C TYR A 110 -5.34 -4.62 14.69
N ILE A 111 -6.21 -3.69 14.31
CA ILE A 111 -5.89 -2.65 13.31
C ILE A 111 -5.39 -1.43 14.12
N PRO A 112 -4.09 -1.14 14.18
CA PRO A 112 -3.64 0.12 14.74
C PRO A 112 -3.95 1.25 13.75
N THR A 113 -5.11 1.88 13.87
CA THR A 113 -5.36 3.21 13.28
C THR A 113 -5.13 4.35 14.27
N ARG A 114 -4.60 4.07 15.47
CA ARG A 114 -4.06 5.11 16.34
C ARG A 114 -2.56 5.20 16.15
N ALA A 115 -2.12 6.28 15.48
CA ALA A 115 -0.79 6.82 15.70
C ALA A 115 -0.54 6.82 17.21
N ARG A 116 0.48 6.07 17.66
CA ARG A 116 1.01 6.29 19.01
C ARG A 116 1.40 7.76 19.05
N ASN A 117 0.70 8.55 19.86
CA ASN A 117 1.24 9.79 20.36
C ASN A 117 2.60 9.44 20.96
N GLN A 118 3.68 9.77 20.26
CA GLN A 118 4.96 9.98 20.88
C GLN A 118 4.80 11.28 21.69
N ARG A 119 4.36 11.13 22.93
CA ARG A 119 4.61 12.09 23.98
C ARG A 119 5.34 11.32 25.08
N GLU A 120 6.45 11.94 25.46
CA GLU A 120 7.45 11.59 26.48
C GLU A 120 8.55 10.63 26.03
#